data_AF-A0A959R522-F1
#
_entry.id   AF-A0A959R522-F1
#
_cell.length_a   1.000
_cell.length_b   1.000
_cell.length_c   1.000
_cell.angle_alpha   90.00
_cell.angle_beta   90.00
_cell.angle_gamma   90.00
#
_symmetry.space_group_name_H-M   'P 1'
#
loop_
_entity.id
_entity.type
_entity.pdbx_description
1 polymer ?
#
loop_
_entity_poly.entity_id
_entity_poly.type
_entity_poly.pdbx_seq_one_letter_code
_entity_poly.pdbx_strand_id
1 'polypeptide(L)'
;MIFKKDNFLFGAILGFIGPVLGILIFKFVKFSSFGFKELFQYMYLEQGHRTFTVALSLALMVNALLFTIYINSHKDKTAKGIFVLTCIYGFAVLCIKTFS
;
A
#
# COMPACT_ATOMS: atom_id res chain seq x y z
N MET A 1 -16.59 -0.42 -17.67
CA MET A 1 -17.44 -0.46 -16.44
C MET A 1 -16.69 -1.08 -15.24
N ILE A 2 -15.54 -0.53 -14.86
CA ILE A 2 -14.78 -1.04 -13.68
C ILE A 2 -15.46 -0.64 -12.35
N PHE A 3 -16.15 0.51 -12.33
CA PHE A 3 -16.83 1.03 -11.14
C PHE A 3 -18.16 0.35 -10.79
N LYS A 4 -18.63 -0.64 -11.57
CA LYS A 4 -19.92 -1.31 -11.30
C LYS A 4 -19.80 -2.51 -10.37
N LYS A 5 -18.63 -3.15 -10.23
CA LYS A 5 -18.44 -4.31 -9.36
C LYS A 5 -18.38 -3.91 -7.89
N ASP A 6 -19.35 -4.37 -7.13
CA ASP A 6 -19.33 -4.34 -5.66
C ASP A 6 -18.92 -5.73 -5.15
N ASN A 7 -17.61 -5.96 -5.09
CA ASN A 7 -17.07 -7.25 -4.64
C ASN A 7 -15.88 -7.01 -3.72
N PHE A 8 -15.89 -7.70 -2.60
CA PHE A 8 -14.81 -7.69 -1.62
C PHE A 8 -13.45 -8.02 -2.26
N LEU A 9 -13.39 -9.07 -3.08
CA LEU A 9 -12.14 -9.49 -3.73
C LEU A 9 -11.60 -8.41 -4.68
N PHE A 10 -12.49 -7.69 -5.36
CA PHE A 10 -12.10 -6.58 -6.22
C PHE A 10 -11.51 -5.43 -5.39
N GLY A 11 -12.15 -5.11 -4.25
CA GLY A 11 -11.62 -4.14 -3.28
C GLY A 11 -10.26 -4.54 -2.71
N ALA A 12 -10.08 -5.82 -2.39
CA ALA A 12 -8.80 -6.35 -1.91
C ALA A 12 -7.70 -6.18 -2.97
N ILE A 13 -7.96 -6.50 -4.24
CA ILE A 13 -6.99 -6.29 -5.33
C ILE A 13 -6.66 -4.80 -5.49
N LEU A 14 -7.68 -3.92 -5.40
CA LEU A 14 -7.45 -2.47 -5.44
C LEU A 14 -6.62 -1.97 -4.25
N GLY A 15 -6.79 -2.55 -3.06
CA GLY A 15 -5.99 -2.21 -1.88
C GLY A 15 -4.51 -2.57 -2.02
N PHE A 16 -4.12 -3.45 -2.95
CA PHE A 16 -2.70 -3.70 -3.26
C PHE A 16 -2.07 -2.59 -4.10
N ILE A 17 -2.87 -1.73 -4.74
CA ILE A 17 -2.35 -0.68 -5.62
C ILE A 17 -1.54 0.34 -4.81
N GLY A 18 -2.02 0.75 -3.63
CA GLY A 18 -1.30 1.65 -2.73
C GLY A 18 0.14 1.21 -2.44
N PRO A 19 0.38 0.02 -1.86
CA PRO A 19 1.73 -0.46 -1.55
C PRO A 19 2.60 -0.67 -2.79
N VAL A 20 2.03 -1.17 -3.90
CA VAL A 20 2.77 -1.31 -5.17
C VAL A 20 3.22 0.06 -5.68
N LEU A 21 2.33 1.04 -5.71
CA LEU A 21 2.68 2.41 -6.11
C LEU A 21 3.68 3.05 -5.17
N GLY A 22 3.54 2.86 -3.85
CA GLY A 22 4.50 3.37 -2.87
C GLY A 22 5.92 2.89 -3.14
N ILE A 23 6.10 1.59 -3.41
CA ILE A 23 7.42 1.00 -3.74
C ILE A 23 7.92 1.49 -5.09
N LEU A 24 7.05 1.55 -6.12
CA LEU A 24 7.43 2.03 -7.44
C LEU A 24 7.88 3.49 -7.43
N ILE A 25 7.14 4.37 -6.76
CA ILE A 25 7.49 5.79 -6.60
C ILE A 25 8.86 5.89 -5.91
N PHE A 26 9.09 5.14 -4.84
CA PHE A 26 10.39 5.13 -4.15
C PHE A 26 11.54 4.69 -5.04
N LYS A 27 11.32 3.64 -5.83
CA LYS A 27 12.30 3.17 -6.81
C LYS A 27 12.65 4.26 -7.81
N PHE A 28 11.68 4.85 -8.47
CA PHE A 28 11.94 5.82 -9.54
C PHE A 28 12.49 7.16 -9.02
N VAL A 29 12.08 7.61 -7.83
CA VAL A 29 12.49 8.91 -7.29
C VAL A 29 13.86 8.84 -6.61
N LYS A 30 14.12 7.81 -5.79
CA LYS A 30 15.29 7.80 -4.89
C LYS A 30 16.28 6.68 -5.18
N PHE A 31 15.82 5.57 -5.75
CA PHE A 31 16.63 4.35 -5.95
C PHE A 31 16.66 3.88 -7.41
N SER A 32 16.68 4.82 -8.37
CA SER A 32 16.59 4.50 -9.80
C SER A 32 17.72 3.57 -10.27
N SER A 33 18.89 3.68 -9.64
CA SER A 33 20.07 2.85 -9.92
C SER A 33 20.03 1.45 -9.28
N PHE A 34 19.12 1.17 -8.34
CA PHE A 34 19.03 -0.11 -7.66
C PHE A 34 18.03 -1.05 -8.35
N GLY A 35 18.39 -2.33 -8.44
CA GLY A 35 17.46 -3.40 -8.76
C GLY A 35 16.42 -3.59 -7.65
N PHE A 36 15.29 -4.23 -7.97
CA PHE A 36 14.22 -4.45 -6.98
C PHE A 36 14.71 -5.24 -5.76
N LYS A 37 15.57 -6.26 -5.95
CA LYS A 37 16.15 -7.04 -4.85
C LYS A 37 16.98 -6.17 -3.91
N GLU A 38 17.84 -5.34 -4.48
CA GLU A 38 18.74 -4.47 -3.72
C GLU A 38 17.95 -3.37 -2.99
N LEU A 39 16.85 -2.89 -3.58
CA LEU A 39 15.94 -1.94 -2.93
C LEU A 39 15.30 -2.58 -1.69
N PHE A 40 14.73 -3.79 -1.80
CA PHE A 40 14.15 -4.48 -0.63
C PHE A 40 15.20 -4.79 0.43
N GLN A 41 16.40 -5.21 0.03
CA GLN A 41 17.51 -5.44 0.95
C GLN A 41 17.94 -4.15 1.64
N TYR A 42 18.03 -3.03 0.90
CA TYR A 42 18.33 -1.72 1.48
C TYR A 42 17.25 -1.27 2.46
N MET A 43 15.97 -1.39 2.10
CA MET A 43 14.86 -1.02 2.99
C MET A 43 14.84 -1.84 4.28
N TYR A 44 15.24 -3.12 4.21
CA TYR A 44 15.34 -4.00 5.37
C TYR A 44 16.57 -3.71 6.23
N LEU A 45 17.71 -3.37 5.63
CA LEU A 45 18.96 -3.11 6.37
C LEU A 45 19.08 -1.66 6.87
N GLU A 46 18.28 -0.73 6.34
CA GLU A 46 18.30 0.68 6.73
C GLU A 46 17.92 0.85 8.20
N GLN A 47 18.80 1.48 8.98
CA GLN A 47 18.54 1.76 10.39
C GLN A 47 17.27 2.58 10.58
N GLY A 48 16.32 2.00 11.33
CA GLY A 48 15.02 2.60 11.64
C GLY A 48 13.98 2.53 10.53
N HIS A 49 14.23 1.76 9.45
CA HIS A 49 13.26 1.44 8.39
C HIS A 49 12.49 2.69 7.87
N ARG A 50 13.21 3.80 7.72
CA ARG A 50 12.62 5.10 7.34
C ARG A 50 11.95 5.00 5.97
N THR A 51 12.61 4.34 5.02
CA THR A 51 12.08 4.15 3.67
C THR A 51 10.80 3.31 3.67
N PHE A 52 10.72 2.24 4.48
CA PHE A 52 9.48 1.48 4.69
C PHE A 52 8.36 2.33 5.25
N THR A 53 8.67 3.18 6.24
CA THR A 53 7.66 4.05 6.87
C THR A 53 7.08 5.03 5.85
N VAL A 54 7.92 5.69 5.05
CA VAL A 54 7.44 6.67 4.06
C VAL A 54 6.69 5.98 2.91
N ALA A 55 7.19 4.83 2.45
CA ALA A 55 6.49 4.03 1.44
C ALA A 55 5.10 3.58 1.94
N LEU A 56 5.00 3.19 3.22
CA LEU A 56 3.74 2.86 3.86
C LEU A 56 2.81 4.08 3.93
N SER A 57 3.30 5.24 4.35
CA SER A 57 2.48 6.46 4.42
C SER A 57 1.89 6.84 3.06
N LEU A 58 2.68 6.74 1.99
CA LEU A 58 2.20 6.97 0.62
C LEU A 58 1.14 5.93 0.21
N ALA A 59 1.39 4.65 0.51
CA ALA A 59 0.45 3.57 0.23
C ALA A 59 -0.89 3.77 0.94
N LEU A 60 -0.85 4.13 2.23
CA LEU A 60 -2.02 4.46 3.04
C LEU A 60 -2.78 5.66 2.46
N MET A 61 -2.07 6.70 2.01
CA MET A 61 -2.70 7.89 1.41
C MET A 61 -3.46 7.54 0.11
N VAL A 62 -2.84 6.77 -0.78
CA VAL A 62 -3.48 6.32 -2.03
C VAL A 62 -4.69 5.43 -1.74
N ASN A 63 -4.57 4.51 -0.79
CA ASN A 63 -5.68 3.63 -0.43
C ASN A 63 -6.81 4.37 0.30
N ALA A 64 -6.51 5.40 1.08
CA ALA A 64 -7.54 6.27 1.68
C ALA A 64 -8.33 7.03 0.61
N LEU A 65 -7.66 7.49 -0.45
CA LEU A 65 -8.32 8.12 -1.59
C LEU A 65 -9.22 7.12 -2.35
N LEU A 66 -8.70 5.91 -2.64
CA LEU A 66 -9.50 4.85 -3.27
C LEU A 66 -10.70 4.46 -2.41
N PHE A 67 -10.49 4.25 -1.11
CA PHE A 67 -11.54 3.95 -0.15
C PHE A 67 -12.64 5.01 -0.17
N THR A 68 -12.26 6.29 -0.14
CA THR A 68 -13.20 7.43 -0.15
C THR A 68 -14.03 7.48 -1.44
N ILE A 69 -13.42 7.20 -2.60
CA ILE A 69 -14.15 7.16 -3.87
C ILE A 69 -15.20 6.04 -3.87
N TYR A 70 -14.82 4.84 -3.40
CA TYR A 70 -15.73 3.67 -3.42
C TYR A 70 -16.83 3.74 -2.36
N ILE A 71 -16.55 4.28 -1.17
CA ILE A 71 -17.58 4.45 -0.13
C ILE A 71 -18.62 5.50 -0.55
N ASN A 72 -18.19 6.63 -1.15
CA ASN A 72 -19.10 7.66 -1.66
C ASN A 72 -19.91 7.19 -2.88
N SER A 73 -19.43 6.16 -3.59
CA SER A 73 -20.15 5.54 -4.70
C SER A 73 -21.11 4.42 -4.26
N HIS A 74 -21.37 4.29 -2.95
CA HIS A 74 -22.18 3.23 -2.34
C HIS A 74 -21.69 1.80 -2.70
N LYS A 75 -20.38 1.61 -2.82
CA LYS A 75 -19.74 0.30 -3.09
C LYS A 75 -19.09 -0.26 -1.84
N ASP A 76 -19.92 -0.55 -0.86
CA ASP A 76 -19.49 -0.88 0.50
C ASP A 76 -18.65 -2.16 0.58
N LYS A 77 -18.90 -3.17 -0.27
CA LYS A 77 -18.10 -4.42 -0.26
C LYS A 77 -16.71 -4.16 -0.82
N THR A 78 -16.61 -3.38 -1.90
CA THR A 78 -15.32 -2.98 -2.47
C THR A 78 -14.55 -2.09 -1.48
N ALA A 79 -15.21 -1.10 -0.86
CA ALA A 79 -14.59 -0.25 0.15
C ALA A 79 -14.08 -1.06 1.36
N LYS A 80 -14.85 -2.04 1.85
CA LYS A 80 -14.41 -2.98 2.90
C LYS A 80 -13.18 -3.79 2.46
N GLY A 81 -13.13 -4.27 1.22
CA GLY A 81 -11.97 -4.99 0.69
C GLY A 81 -10.69 -4.14 0.72
N ILE A 82 -10.78 -2.89 0.26
CA ILE A 82 -9.66 -1.93 0.28
C ILE A 82 -9.20 -1.69 1.73
N PHE A 83 -10.15 -1.42 2.64
CA PHE A 83 -9.87 -1.12 4.03
C PHE A 83 -9.22 -2.29 4.77
N VAL A 84 -9.78 -3.50 4.66
CA VAL A 84 -9.23 -4.69 5.32
C VAL A 84 -7.80 -4.95 4.88
N LEU A 85 -7.54 -4.86 3.57
CA LEU A 85 -6.18 -5.06 3.07
C LEU A 85 -5.21 -3.99 3.56
N THR A 86 -5.68 -2.74 3.61
CA THR A 86 -4.96 -1.58 4.17
C THR A 86 -4.55 -1.82 5.61
N CYS A 87 -5.45 -2.34 6.44
CA CYS A 87 -5.15 -2.73 7.81
C CYS A 87 -4.13 -3.87 7.87
N ILE A 88 -4.23 -4.90 7.02
CA ILE A 88 -3.33 -6.05 7.04
C ILE A 88 -1.88 -5.63 6.77
N TYR A 89 -1.62 -4.95 5.66
CA TYR A 89 -0.24 -4.56 5.35
C TYR A 89 0.24 -3.42 6.27
N GLY A 90 -0.64 -2.52 6.70
CA GLY A 90 -0.31 -1.47 7.66
C GLY A 90 0.16 -2.06 8.99
N PHE A 91 -0.58 -3.05 9.50
CA PHE A 91 -0.20 -3.80 10.68
C PHE A 91 1.11 -4.57 10.47
N ALA A 92 1.29 -5.24 9.34
CA ALA A 92 2.53 -5.96 9.03
C ALA A 92 3.77 -5.04 9.05
N VAL A 93 3.69 -3.86 8.43
CA VAL A 93 4.81 -2.91 8.43
C VAL A 93 5.05 -2.31 9.81
N LEU A 94 3.99 -2.04 10.59
CA LEU A 94 4.15 -1.61 11.98
C LEU A 94 4.85 -2.68 12.82
N CYS A 95 4.47 -3.96 12.69
CA CYS A 95 5.15 -5.05 13.37
C CYS A 95 6.63 -5.14 12.98
N ILE A 96 6.96 -5.04 11.69
CA ILE A 96 8.35 -5.03 11.22
C ILE A 96 9.10 -3.87 11.86
N LYS A 97 8.53 -2.66 11.86
CA LYS A 97 9.21 -1.48 12.42
C LYS A 97 9.41 -1.55 13.94
N THR A 98 8.50 -2.18 14.67
CA THR A 98 8.54 -2.22 16.14
C THR A 98 9.37 -3.37 16.68
N PHE A 99 9.36 -4.53 16.01
CA PHE A 99 10.00 -5.75 16.51
C PHE A 99 11.25 -6.18 15.74
N SER A 100 11.55 -5.56 14.59
CA SER A 100 12.78 -5.79 13.81
C SER A 100 13.74 -4.62 13.97
#